data_AF-A0A8W8NG54-F1
#
_entry.id   AF-A0A8W8NG54-F1
#
_cell.length_a   1.000
_cell.length_b   1.000
_cell.length_c   1.000
_cell.angle_alpha   90.00
_cell.angle_beta   90.00
_cell.angle_gamma   90.00
#
_symmetry.space_group_name_H-M   'P 1'
#
loop_
_entity.id
_entity.type
_entity.pdbx_description
1 polymer ?
#
loop_
_entity_poly.entity_id
_entity_poly.type
_entity_poly.pdbx_seq_one_letter_code
_entity_poly.pdbx_strand_id
1 'polypeptide(L)'
;MPAHCCAYGCKSRQTAGENIKFFRIPKDEHLRAKWISAIKRDDWEPSDHTRICSKHFINGQPCRDPTNPDYVPSVFCHRPIKEGVLQEKVQRHKRLVERKENIARSESAQALLTLSMDKPEKCAGTATQTPVVHHCDSEVQSDITLPVMTSLIVTNQFLKNICDSNAVTIKEQQLDQQRAHEVCRKQEDEFKSLESRLQKKEEENTQLLEELKKKTLSFKTIEGDDKKTKFYTGFPNFKTFHAVFLETSSKVKRKKTKLSKEDELLLTLVKLRRNLAMTDLAYRFNISQSSVTNIFHAWLDALYATLGGLVHWPETDDFEIIKGPLPINFVKRKSDSQVTCGDKIVRVVAAIVNTNDAIL
;
A
#
# COMPACT_ATOMS: atom_id res chain seq x y z
N MET A 1 45.60 -2.31 4.59
CA MET A 1 44.88 -3.60 4.77
C MET A 1 43.49 -3.50 4.14
N PRO A 2 43.00 -4.53 3.42
CA PRO A 2 41.65 -4.52 2.86
C PRO A 2 40.58 -4.43 3.95
N ALA A 3 39.55 -3.63 3.74
CA ALA A 3 38.44 -3.53 4.69
C ALA A 3 37.70 -4.87 4.82
N HIS A 4 37.28 -5.21 6.04
CA HIS A 4 36.41 -6.35 6.32
C HIS A 4 35.10 -5.85 6.95
N CYS A 5 34.01 -6.59 6.73
CA CYS A 5 32.72 -6.25 7.33
C CYS A 5 32.74 -6.57 8.83
N CYS A 6 32.26 -5.65 9.66
CA CYS A 6 32.15 -5.84 11.11
C CYS A 6 30.93 -6.68 11.54
N ALA A 7 29.95 -6.86 10.65
CA ALA A 7 28.71 -7.56 10.96
C ALA A 7 28.95 -9.04 11.30
N TYR A 8 28.31 -9.52 12.36
CA TYR A 8 28.45 -10.90 12.83
C TYR A 8 28.06 -11.91 11.73
N GLY A 9 28.96 -12.85 11.45
CA GLY A 9 28.78 -13.88 10.42
C GLY A 9 29.00 -13.42 8.97
N CYS A 10 29.34 -12.15 8.72
CA CYS A 10 29.60 -11.65 7.37
C CYS A 10 31.06 -11.85 6.97
N LYS A 11 31.31 -12.62 5.91
CA LYS A 11 32.67 -12.90 5.38
C LYS A 11 33.09 -11.91 4.27
N SER A 12 32.35 -10.83 4.06
CA SER A 12 32.63 -9.87 2.99
C SER A 12 33.91 -9.07 3.29
N ARG A 13 34.85 -9.09 2.35
CA ARG A 13 36.13 -8.36 2.39
C ARG A 13 36.28 -7.55 1.11
N GLN A 14 36.99 -6.44 1.18
CA GLN A 14 37.31 -5.61 0.03
C GLN A 14 38.25 -6.36 -0.91
N THR A 15 37.72 -6.89 -2.01
CA THR A 15 38.45 -7.63 -3.05
C THR A 15 38.27 -6.91 -4.39
N ALA A 16 39.33 -6.82 -5.19
CA ALA A 16 39.24 -6.26 -6.54
C ALA A 16 38.34 -7.15 -7.41
N GLY A 17 37.28 -6.58 -7.98
CA GLY A 17 36.30 -7.29 -8.83
C GLY A 17 34.92 -7.50 -8.19
N GLU A 18 34.77 -7.34 -6.86
CA GLU A 18 33.46 -7.41 -6.22
C GLU A 18 32.81 -6.01 -6.08
N ASN A 19 31.54 -5.88 -6.50
CA ASN A 19 30.77 -4.64 -6.36
C ASN A 19 30.19 -4.47 -4.94
N ILE A 20 31.04 -4.59 -3.91
CA ILE A 20 30.66 -4.42 -2.50
C ILE A 20 31.27 -3.14 -1.96
N LYS A 21 30.42 -2.21 -1.53
CA LYS A 21 30.84 -0.95 -0.90
C LYS A 21 30.99 -1.15 0.60
N PHE A 22 31.99 -0.50 1.20
CA PHE A 22 32.25 -0.55 2.64
C PHE A 22 32.06 0.85 3.24
N PHE A 23 31.13 0.97 4.18
CA PHE A 23 30.76 2.22 4.82
C PHE A 23 31.35 2.33 6.22
N ARG A 24 31.80 3.53 6.60
CA ARG A 24 32.23 3.82 7.97
C ARG A 24 31.01 3.94 8.87
N ILE A 25 31.18 3.60 10.13
CA ILE A 25 30.17 3.90 11.14
C ILE A 25 30.10 5.43 11.30
N PRO A 26 28.90 6.03 11.31
CA PRO A 26 28.71 7.47 11.46
C PRO A 26 29.38 8.04 12.72
N LYS A 27 29.85 9.29 12.63
CA LYS A 27 30.43 10.03 13.78
C LYS A 27 29.36 10.66 14.68
N ASP A 28 28.16 10.89 14.14
CA ASP A 28 27.01 11.39 14.90
C ASP A 28 26.69 10.40 16.03
N GLU A 29 26.70 10.89 17.27
CA GLU A 29 26.55 10.08 18.48
C GLU A 29 25.24 9.29 18.50
N HIS A 30 24.13 9.91 18.08
CA HIS A 30 22.81 9.29 18.10
C HIS A 30 22.68 8.22 17.00
N LEU A 31 23.18 8.51 15.80
CA LEU A 31 23.17 7.56 14.69
C LEU A 31 24.16 6.40 14.93
N ARG A 32 25.33 6.70 15.51
CA ARG A 32 26.34 5.72 15.90
C ARG A 32 25.77 4.72 16.90
N ALA A 33 25.10 5.20 17.94
CA ALA A 33 24.42 4.34 18.92
C ALA A 33 23.40 3.40 18.26
N LYS A 34 22.60 3.91 17.31
CA LYS A 34 21.64 3.08 16.55
C LYS A 34 22.32 2.03 15.68
N TRP A 35 23.41 2.37 15.00
CA TRP A 35 24.16 1.42 14.16
C TRP A 35 24.81 0.31 15.01
N ILE A 36 25.41 0.67 16.15
CA ILE A 36 25.99 -0.30 17.09
C ILE A 36 24.90 -1.21 17.65
N SER A 37 23.78 -0.63 18.07
CA SER A 37 22.61 -1.37 18.56
C SER A 37 21.98 -2.28 17.49
N ALA A 38 22.13 -1.96 16.20
CA ALA A 38 21.67 -2.82 15.11
C ALA A 38 22.62 -4.00 14.86
N ILE A 39 23.94 -3.79 14.97
CA ILE A 39 24.96 -4.81 14.76
C ILE A 39 24.97 -5.85 15.89
N LYS A 40 24.61 -5.47 17.13
CA LYS A 40 24.48 -6.33 18.33
C LYS A 40 25.57 -7.40 18.44
N ARG A 41 26.82 -6.96 18.53
CA ARG A 41 27.94 -7.82 18.86
C ARG A 41 28.26 -7.64 20.34
N ASP A 42 28.24 -8.73 21.10
CA ASP A 42 28.59 -8.70 22.52
C ASP A 42 30.09 -8.37 22.68
N ASP A 43 30.42 -7.57 23.70
CA ASP A 43 31.78 -7.17 24.09
C ASP A 43 32.64 -6.54 22.98
N TRP A 44 32.04 -5.71 22.13
CA TRP A 44 32.76 -5.06 21.03
C TRP A 44 32.37 -3.59 20.83
N GLU A 45 33.40 -2.74 20.71
CA GLU A 45 33.26 -1.34 20.36
C GLU A 45 33.88 -1.04 18.98
N PRO A 46 33.19 -0.29 18.11
CA PRO A 46 33.75 0.06 16.81
C PRO A 46 34.83 1.15 16.91
N SER A 47 35.96 0.86 16.28
CA SER A 47 37.03 1.80 15.99
C SER A 47 36.71 2.64 14.73
N ASP A 48 37.45 3.72 14.50
CA ASP A 48 37.35 4.58 13.31
C ASP A 48 37.60 3.85 11.99
N HIS A 49 38.29 2.71 12.04
CA HIS A 49 38.57 1.85 10.90
C HIS A 49 37.52 0.76 10.66
N THR A 50 36.55 0.62 11.56
CA THR A 50 35.47 -0.34 11.42
C THR A 50 34.58 0.00 10.22
N ARG A 51 34.25 -1.03 9.41
CA ARG A 51 33.40 -0.89 8.22
C ARG A 51 32.27 -1.90 8.23
N ILE A 52 31.14 -1.50 7.67
CA ILE A 52 30.03 -2.39 7.35
C ILE A 52 29.82 -2.41 5.83
N CYS A 53 29.53 -3.58 5.26
CA CYS A 53 29.37 -3.71 3.82
C CYS A 53 27.95 -3.37 3.34
N SER A 54 27.81 -3.07 2.06
CA SER A 54 26.54 -2.71 1.40
C SER A 54 25.42 -3.72 1.59
N LYS A 55 25.73 -5.02 1.75
CA LYS A 55 24.75 -6.10 1.93
C LYS A 55 23.84 -5.95 3.16
N HIS A 56 24.20 -5.07 4.10
CA HIS A 56 23.41 -4.84 5.32
C HIS A 56 22.36 -3.73 5.16
N PHE A 57 22.28 -3.12 3.98
CA PHE A 57 21.30 -2.12 3.57
C PHE A 57 20.45 -2.66 2.42
N ILE A 58 19.18 -2.30 2.38
CA ILE A 58 18.21 -2.71 1.37
C ILE A 58 18.62 -2.18 -0.01
N ASN A 59 18.93 -0.88 -0.11
CA ASN A 59 19.40 -0.27 -1.35
C ASN A 59 20.93 -0.28 -1.49
N GLY A 60 21.63 -1.07 -0.66
CA GLY A 60 23.08 -1.20 -0.73
C GLY A 60 23.88 0.01 -0.22
N GLN A 61 23.22 1.03 0.34
CA GLN A 61 23.89 2.22 0.88
C GLN A 61 23.10 2.85 2.04
N PRO A 62 23.77 3.48 3.01
CA PRO A 62 23.11 4.18 4.10
C PRO A 62 22.46 5.48 3.65
N CYS A 63 21.29 5.79 4.20
CA CYS A 63 20.59 7.06 4.00
C CYS A 63 20.71 7.96 5.24
N ARG A 64 20.79 9.29 5.07
CA ARG A 64 20.78 10.24 6.20
C ARG A 64 19.38 10.61 6.69
N ASP A 65 18.34 10.31 5.92
CA ASP A 65 16.96 10.58 6.30
C ASP A 65 16.48 9.56 7.36
N PRO A 66 16.10 10.00 8.58
CA PRO A 66 15.62 9.12 9.66
C PRO A 66 14.39 8.29 9.28
N THR A 67 13.63 8.71 8.27
CA THR A 67 12.42 8.03 7.80
C THR A 67 12.69 6.96 6.74
N ASN A 68 13.91 6.90 6.21
CA ASN A 68 14.31 5.94 5.21
C ASN A 68 14.67 4.58 5.87
N PRO A 69 14.27 3.43 5.28
CA PRO A 69 14.57 2.13 5.85
C PRO A 69 16.07 1.80 5.90
N ASP A 70 16.90 2.46 5.08
CA ASP A 70 18.37 2.35 5.07
C ASP A 70 19.08 3.36 5.98
N TYR A 71 18.35 4.05 6.86
CA TYR A 71 18.95 4.92 7.88
C TYR A 71 19.86 4.15 8.85
N VAL A 72 19.51 2.89 9.12
CA VAL A 72 20.31 1.97 9.93
C VAL A 72 20.48 0.65 9.18
N PRO A 73 21.64 -0.03 9.33
CA PRO A 73 21.81 -1.36 8.79
C PRO A 73 20.75 -2.28 9.40
N SER A 74 20.00 -2.98 8.57
CA SER A 74 18.85 -3.78 9.02
C SER A 74 18.87 -5.21 8.51
N VAL A 75 19.66 -5.51 7.48
CA VAL A 75 19.75 -6.84 6.88
C VAL A 75 20.92 -7.59 7.50
N PHE A 76 20.66 -8.61 8.32
CA PHE A 76 21.71 -9.41 8.96
C PHE A 76 21.42 -10.92 8.84
N CYS A 77 22.43 -11.69 8.43
CA CYS A 77 22.28 -13.15 8.22
C CYS A 77 21.93 -13.92 9.50
N HIS A 78 22.43 -13.46 10.66
CA HIS A 78 22.17 -14.08 11.96
C HIS A 78 20.80 -13.68 12.55
N ARG A 79 20.09 -12.73 11.93
CA ARG A 79 18.74 -12.31 12.33
C ARG A 79 17.87 -12.17 11.07
N PRO A 80 17.37 -13.28 10.52
CA PRO A 80 16.46 -13.21 9.37
C PRO A 80 15.20 -12.43 9.78
N ILE A 81 15.06 -11.22 9.25
CA ILE A 81 13.82 -10.46 9.35
C ILE A 81 12.81 -11.15 8.44
N LYS A 82 11.60 -11.45 8.95
CA LYS A 82 10.52 -11.97 8.11
C LYS A 82 10.30 -11.01 6.95
N GLU A 83 10.33 -11.51 5.72
CA GLU A 83 10.19 -10.74 4.48
C GLU A 83 9.05 -9.70 4.54
N GLY A 84 7.89 -10.08 5.10
CA GLY A 84 6.75 -9.17 5.26
C GLY A 84 7.04 -7.91 6.10
N VAL A 85 7.88 -7.99 7.13
CA VAL A 85 8.24 -6.83 7.97
C VAL A 85 9.17 -5.86 7.23
N LEU A 86 10.05 -6.39 6.39
CA LEU A 86 10.92 -5.58 5.54
C LEU A 86 10.08 -4.83 4.49
N GLN A 87 9.16 -5.55 3.84
CA GLN A 87 8.23 -4.98 2.86
C GLN A 87 7.34 -3.90 3.48
N GLU A 88 6.81 -4.11 4.69
CA GLU A 88 6.01 -3.09 5.40
C GLU A 88 6.80 -1.80 5.68
N LYS A 89 8.08 -1.90 6.06
CA LYS A 89 8.95 -0.73 6.28
C LYS A 89 9.18 0.05 4.98
N VAL A 90 9.48 -0.66 3.89
CA VAL A 90 9.67 -0.06 2.56
C VAL A 90 8.37 0.62 2.09
N GLN A 91 7.23 -0.06 2.21
CA GLN A 91 5.93 0.50 1.85
C GLN A 91 5.54 1.72 2.71
N ARG A 92 5.88 1.72 4.01
CA ARG A 92 5.67 2.88 4.88
C ARG A 92 6.48 4.09 4.40
N HIS A 93 7.75 3.90 4.04
CA HIS A 93 8.57 4.98 3.49
C HIS A 93 8.01 5.48 2.15
N LYS A 94 7.63 4.57 1.23
CA LYS A 94 7.02 4.93 -0.06
C LYS A 94 5.78 5.82 0.12
N ARG A 95 4.88 5.47 1.04
CA ARG A 95 3.69 6.27 1.37
C ARG A 95 4.02 7.65 1.92
N LEU A 96 5.11 7.79 2.67
CA LEU A 96 5.56 9.08 3.19
C LEU A 96 6.12 9.97 2.07
N VAL A 97 6.90 9.40 1.15
CA VAL A 97 7.43 10.11 -0.02
C VAL A 97 6.29 10.58 -0.92
N GLU A 98 5.36 9.69 -1.24
CA GLU A 98 4.18 10.00 -2.06
C GLU A 98 3.33 11.12 -1.45
N ARG A 99 3.13 11.12 -0.12
CA ARG A 99 2.45 12.24 0.56
C ARG A 99 3.19 13.57 0.40
N LYS A 100 4.53 13.57 0.55
CA LYS A 100 5.33 14.79 0.37
C LYS A 100 5.25 15.30 -1.07
N GLU A 101 5.32 14.42 -2.05
CA GLU A 101 5.17 14.78 -3.46
C GLU A 101 3.77 15.32 -3.78
N ASN A 102 2.72 14.69 -3.26
CA ASN A 102 1.35 15.16 -3.48
C ASN A 102 1.09 16.53 -2.85
N ILE A 103 1.65 16.79 -1.67
CA ILE A 103 1.60 18.12 -1.05
C ILE A 103 2.32 19.13 -1.94
N ALA A 104 3.56 18.86 -2.38
CA ALA A 104 4.31 19.76 -3.25
C ALA A 104 3.62 20.01 -4.60
N ARG A 105 3.01 18.98 -5.20
CA ARG A 105 2.20 19.11 -6.43
C ARG A 105 0.97 19.97 -6.20
N SER A 106 0.27 19.77 -5.09
CA SER A 106 -0.90 20.58 -4.71
C SER A 106 -0.54 22.04 -4.48
N GLU A 107 0.57 22.30 -3.77
CA GLU A 107 1.10 23.66 -3.54
C GLU A 107 1.48 24.33 -4.85
N SER A 108 2.16 23.60 -5.75
CA SER A 108 2.52 24.10 -7.08
C SER A 108 1.30 24.42 -7.94
N ALA A 109 0.28 23.55 -7.94
CA ALA A 109 -0.96 23.77 -8.65
C ALA A 109 -1.74 24.98 -8.10
N GLN A 110 -1.77 25.15 -6.78
CA GLN A 110 -2.41 26.29 -6.12
C GLN A 110 -1.69 27.60 -6.45
N ALA A 111 -0.36 27.60 -6.53
CA ALA A 111 0.43 28.75 -6.96
C ALA A 111 0.13 29.15 -8.42
N LEU A 112 0.04 28.17 -9.34
CA LEU A 112 -0.34 28.41 -10.74
C LEU A 112 -1.76 28.98 -10.88
N LEU A 113 -2.72 28.48 -10.10
CA LEU A 113 -4.08 29.02 -10.04
C LEU A 113 -4.09 30.47 -9.57
N THR A 114 -3.28 30.80 -8.56
CA THR A 114 -3.15 32.17 -8.02
C THR A 114 -2.61 33.14 -9.08
N LEU A 115 -1.58 32.72 -9.83
CA LEU A 115 -1.01 33.50 -10.93
C LEU A 115 -1.98 33.71 -12.10
N SER A 116 -2.97 32.82 -12.28
CA SER A 116 -3.97 32.95 -13.34
C SER A 116 -5.07 33.98 -13.05
N MET A 117 -5.19 34.46 -11.80
CA MET A 117 -6.22 35.43 -11.39
C MET A 117 -5.76 36.90 -11.47
N ASP A 118 -4.48 37.16 -11.75
CA ASP A 118 -3.98 38.53 -11.97
C ASP A 118 -4.15 38.95 -13.45
N LYS A 119 -5.00 39.95 -13.66
CA LYS A 119 -5.23 40.58 -14.96
C LYS A 119 -3.98 41.39 -15.36
N PRO A 120 -3.46 41.28 -16.60
CA PRO A 120 -2.26 42.00 -16.99
C PRO A 120 -2.50 43.52 -17.01
N GLU A 121 -1.67 44.26 -16.25
CA GLU A 121 -1.46 45.69 -16.45
C GLU A 121 -0.86 45.93 -17.84
N LYS A 122 -1.41 46.93 -18.53
CA LYS A 122 -1.02 47.32 -19.89
C LYS A 122 0.39 47.93 -19.87
N CYS A 123 1.36 47.22 -20.42
CA CYS A 123 2.63 47.84 -20.85
C CYS A 123 2.43 48.52 -22.20
N ALA A 124 2.57 49.85 -22.22
CA ALA A 124 2.57 50.68 -23.41
C ALA A 124 3.82 50.37 -24.26
N GLY A 125 3.60 49.98 -25.52
CA GLY A 125 4.66 49.77 -26.49
C GLY A 125 5.17 51.10 -27.04
N THR A 126 6.48 51.31 -26.96
CA THR A 126 7.19 52.27 -27.81
C THR A 126 7.75 51.54 -29.02
N ALA A 127 7.22 51.86 -30.20
CA ALA A 127 7.75 51.42 -31.47
C ALA A 127 9.08 52.15 -31.75
N THR A 128 10.16 51.39 -31.87
CA THR A 128 11.44 51.90 -32.40
C THR A 128 11.60 51.34 -33.81
N GLN A 129 11.39 52.20 -34.81
CA GLN A 129 11.71 51.92 -36.21
C GLN A 129 13.24 51.91 -36.37
N THR A 130 13.76 50.89 -37.04
CA THR A 130 15.13 50.87 -37.55
C THR A 130 15.24 51.77 -38.80
N PRO A 131 16.26 52.63 -38.92
CA PRO A 131 16.38 53.52 -40.07
C PRO A 131 16.99 52.79 -41.28
N VAL A 132 16.45 53.14 -42.43
CA VAL A 132 16.87 52.81 -43.79
C VAL A 132 18.24 53.42 -44.06
N VAL A 133 19.14 52.63 -44.67
CA VAL A 133 20.49 53.02 -45.06
C VAL A 133 20.42 54.00 -46.23
N HIS A 134 21.01 55.19 -46.05
CA HIS A 134 21.27 56.16 -47.11
C HIS A 134 22.73 55.96 -47.58
N HIS A 135 22.94 55.70 -48.87
CA HIS A 135 24.26 55.76 -49.49
C HIS A 135 24.29 56.99 -50.41
N CYS A 136 25.35 57.79 -50.32
CA CYS A 136 25.62 58.91 -51.21
C CYS A 136 26.80 58.56 -52.13
N ASP A 137 26.63 58.87 -53.40
CA ASP A 137 27.59 58.61 -54.47
C ASP A 137 28.85 59.46 -54.34
N SER A 138 30.00 58.87 -54.68
CA SER A 138 31.15 59.61 -55.18
C SER A 138 31.93 58.74 -56.15
N GLU A 139 32.03 59.26 -57.36
CA GLU A 139 32.65 58.67 -58.54
C GLU A 139 34.16 58.50 -58.37
N VAL A 140 34.66 57.31 -58.69
CA VAL A 140 36.01 57.16 -59.25
C VAL A 140 35.95 56.19 -60.42
N GLN A 141 36.33 56.72 -61.57
CA GLN A 141 36.40 56.05 -62.86
C GLN A 141 37.60 55.10 -62.89
N SER A 142 37.36 53.81 -63.17
CA SER A 142 38.35 52.93 -63.80
C SER A 142 37.63 51.78 -64.48
N ASP A 143 38.19 51.29 -65.58
CA ASP A 143 37.63 50.22 -66.42
C ASP A 143 37.45 48.90 -65.64
N ILE A 144 36.21 48.57 -65.26
CA ILE A 144 35.89 47.34 -64.51
C ILE A 144 34.60 46.68 -65.03
N THR A 145 34.56 46.26 -66.28
CA THR A 145 33.39 45.51 -66.82
C THR A 145 33.57 43.99 -66.72
N LEU A 146 34.78 43.46 -66.94
CA LEU A 146 35.07 42.02 -66.86
C LEU A 146 35.23 41.48 -65.42
N PRO A 147 35.96 42.15 -64.50
CA PRO A 147 36.18 41.65 -63.14
C PRO A 147 34.89 41.65 -62.30
N VAL A 148 34.06 42.69 -62.44
CA VAL A 148 32.76 42.81 -61.77
C VAL A 148 31.79 41.74 -62.29
N MET A 149 31.72 41.52 -63.60
CA MET A 149 30.87 40.48 -64.18
C MET A 149 31.29 39.08 -63.74
N THR A 150 32.61 38.83 -63.65
CA THR A 150 33.15 37.53 -63.19
C THR A 150 32.86 37.30 -61.70
N SER A 151 33.00 38.34 -60.86
CA SER A 151 32.63 38.31 -59.43
C SER A 151 31.12 38.08 -59.24
N LEU A 152 30.28 38.70 -60.09
CA LEU A 152 28.83 38.51 -60.08
C LEU A 152 28.45 37.07 -60.48
N ILE A 153 29.13 36.47 -61.45
CA ILE A 153 28.90 35.07 -61.86
C ILE A 153 29.29 34.12 -60.73
N VAL A 154 30.47 34.31 -60.13
CA VAL A 154 30.96 33.47 -59.00
C VAL A 154 30.00 33.57 -57.80
N THR A 155 29.54 34.77 -57.46
CA THR A 155 28.58 34.96 -56.36
C THR A 155 27.21 34.36 -56.67
N ASN A 156 26.68 34.51 -57.88
CA ASN A 156 25.43 33.85 -58.28
C ASN A 156 25.54 32.31 -58.26
N GLN A 157 26.68 31.78 -58.68
CA GLN A 157 26.94 30.33 -58.70
C GLN A 157 27.10 29.77 -57.28
N PHE A 158 27.73 30.53 -56.38
CA PHE A 158 27.79 30.23 -54.95
C PHE A 158 26.40 30.24 -54.30
N LEU A 159 25.59 31.26 -54.57
CA LEU A 159 24.21 31.35 -54.07
C LEU A 159 23.34 30.20 -54.60
N LYS A 160 23.49 29.81 -55.87
CA LYS A 160 22.80 28.67 -56.46
C LYS A 160 23.16 27.36 -55.74
N ASN A 161 24.44 27.12 -55.49
CA ASN A 161 24.91 25.93 -54.75
C ASN A 161 24.34 25.89 -53.32
N ILE A 162 24.26 27.04 -52.63
CA ILE A 162 23.62 27.13 -51.31
C ILE A 162 22.12 26.83 -51.41
N CYS A 163 21.43 27.38 -52.40
CA CYS A 163 20.00 27.16 -52.60
C CYS A 163 19.70 25.68 -52.87
N ASP A 164 20.50 25.04 -53.72
CA ASP A 164 20.39 23.62 -54.04
C ASP A 164 20.67 22.74 -52.81
N SER A 165 21.71 23.08 -52.02
CA SER A 165 22.02 22.37 -50.77
C SER A 165 20.89 22.51 -49.74
N ASN A 166 20.39 23.73 -49.54
CA ASN A 166 19.27 23.98 -48.61
C ASN A 166 18.00 23.24 -49.05
N ALA A 167 17.74 23.15 -50.36
CA ALA A 167 16.59 22.42 -50.90
C ALA A 167 16.68 20.90 -50.62
N VAL A 168 17.88 20.31 -50.65
CA VAL A 168 18.10 18.91 -50.27
C VAL A 168 17.86 18.72 -48.77
N THR A 169 18.43 19.58 -47.92
CA THR A 169 18.25 19.49 -46.47
C THR A 169 16.79 19.63 -46.04
N ILE A 170 16.02 20.52 -46.69
CA ILE A 170 14.59 20.68 -46.42
C ILE A 170 13.81 19.41 -46.78
N LYS A 171 14.13 18.76 -47.90
CA LYS A 171 13.48 17.49 -48.30
C LYS A 171 13.80 16.35 -47.32
N GLU A 172 15.05 16.26 -46.87
CA GLU A 172 15.45 15.27 -45.86
C GLU A 172 14.72 15.50 -44.53
N GLN A 173 14.66 16.76 -44.06
CA GLN A 173 13.91 17.12 -42.86
C GLN A 173 12.42 16.79 -42.97
N GLN A 174 11.79 17.05 -44.12
CA GLN A 174 10.38 16.70 -44.35
C GLN A 174 10.15 15.18 -44.31
N LEU A 175 11.07 14.40 -44.87
CA LEU A 175 10.98 12.94 -44.86
C LEU A 175 11.16 12.38 -43.44
N ASP A 176 12.11 12.91 -42.68
CA ASP A 176 12.33 12.52 -41.29
C ASP A 176 11.15 12.93 -40.39
N GLN A 177 10.54 14.10 -40.63
CA GLN A 177 9.32 14.53 -39.95
C GLN A 177 8.15 13.58 -40.24
N GLN A 178 7.99 13.11 -41.48
CA GLN A 178 6.96 12.12 -41.84
C GLN A 178 7.20 10.78 -41.14
N ARG A 179 8.45 10.29 -41.09
CA ARG A 179 8.78 9.06 -40.36
C ARG A 179 8.51 9.20 -38.85
N ALA A 180 8.87 10.34 -38.27
CA ALA A 180 8.61 10.62 -36.86
C ALA A 180 7.10 10.63 -36.54
N HIS A 181 6.29 11.23 -37.42
CA HIS A 181 4.83 11.26 -37.28
C HIS A 181 4.21 9.86 -37.38
N GLU A 182 4.71 9.01 -38.28
CA GLU A 182 4.27 7.62 -38.41
C GLU A 182 4.59 6.80 -37.15
N VAL A 183 5.77 6.98 -36.56
CA VAL A 183 6.15 6.33 -35.30
C VAL A 183 5.25 6.80 -34.14
N CYS A 184 5.00 8.11 -34.02
CA CYS A 184 4.11 8.64 -33.00
C CYS A 184 2.69 8.06 -33.13
N ARG A 185 2.15 8.00 -34.35
CA ARG A 185 0.82 7.41 -34.59
C ARG A 185 0.74 5.95 -34.15
N LYS A 186 1.74 5.13 -34.51
CA LYS A 186 1.79 3.72 -34.08
C LYS A 186 1.86 3.58 -32.57
N GLN A 187 2.66 4.42 -31.90
CA GLN A 187 2.76 4.42 -30.45
C GLN A 187 1.45 4.86 -29.78
N GLU A 188 0.73 5.84 -30.35
CA GLU A 188 -0.58 6.24 -29.87
C GLU A 188 -1.62 5.12 -29.98
N ASP A 189 -1.62 4.38 -31.10
CA ASP A 189 -2.52 3.24 -31.30
C ASP A 189 -2.20 2.09 -30.34
N GLU A 190 -0.91 1.80 -30.12
CA GLU A 190 -0.46 0.84 -29.12
C GLU A 190 -0.84 1.26 -27.70
N PHE A 191 -0.69 2.55 -27.36
CA PHE A 191 -1.05 3.09 -26.06
C PHE A 191 -2.56 2.97 -25.82
N LYS A 192 -3.41 3.34 -26.79
CA LYS A 192 -4.86 3.18 -26.71
C LYS A 192 -5.28 1.71 -26.54
N SER A 193 -4.62 0.80 -27.26
CA SER A 193 -4.85 -0.64 -27.14
C SER A 193 -4.48 -1.17 -25.75
N LEU A 194 -3.33 -0.74 -25.20
CA LEU A 194 -2.89 -1.09 -23.86
C LEU A 194 -3.82 -0.52 -22.78
N GLU A 195 -4.27 0.72 -22.93
CA GLU A 195 -5.20 1.39 -22.02
C GLU A 195 -6.54 0.64 -21.96
N SER A 196 -7.10 0.26 -23.12
CA SER A 196 -8.32 -0.55 -23.18
C SER A 196 -8.16 -1.92 -22.50
N ARG A 197 -7.01 -2.57 -22.69
CA ARG A 197 -6.70 -3.85 -22.00
C ARG A 197 -6.59 -3.68 -20.49
N LEU A 198 -5.99 -2.58 -20.02
CA LEU A 198 -5.86 -2.27 -18.61
C LEU A 198 -7.23 -2.05 -17.98
N GLN A 199 -8.05 -1.20 -18.60
CA GLN A 199 -9.41 -0.93 -18.13
C GLN A 199 -10.24 -2.23 -18.03
N LYS A 200 -10.20 -3.08 -19.06
CA LYS A 200 -10.88 -4.37 -19.02
C LYS A 200 -10.40 -5.26 -17.87
N LYS A 201 -9.09 -5.29 -17.60
CA LYS A 201 -8.51 -6.06 -16.49
C LYS A 201 -8.89 -5.48 -15.13
N GLU A 202 -9.02 -4.16 -15.01
CA GLU A 202 -9.51 -3.52 -13.81
C GLU A 202 -10.98 -3.87 -13.56
N GLU A 203 -11.82 -3.80 -14.59
CA GLU A 203 -13.22 -4.24 -14.52
C GLU A 203 -13.33 -5.71 -14.10
N GLU A 204 -12.60 -6.63 -14.75
CA GLU A 204 -12.55 -8.05 -14.37
C GLU A 204 -12.12 -8.23 -12.90
N ASN A 205 -11.09 -7.51 -12.43
CA ASN A 205 -10.65 -7.58 -11.04
C ASN A 205 -11.72 -7.09 -10.07
N THR A 206 -12.43 -6.00 -10.38
CA THR A 206 -13.51 -5.50 -9.53
C THR A 206 -14.65 -6.50 -9.41
N GLN A 207 -15.03 -7.15 -10.52
CA GLN A 207 -16.05 -8.20 -10.54
C GLN A 207 -15.63 -9.42 -9.72
N LEU A 208 -14.39 -9.90 -9.90
CA LEU A 208 -13.86 -11.04 -9.13
C LEU A 208 -13.78 -10.74 -7.62
N LEU A 209 -13.39 -9.51 -7.25
CA LEU A 209 -13.37 -9.08 -5.85
C LEU A 209 -14.78 -9.06 -5.24
N GLU A 210 -15.79 -8.66 -6.01
CA GLU A 210 -17.17 -8.68 -5.56
C GLU A 210 -17.70 -10.12 -5.40
N GLU A 211 -17.39 -11.00 -6.34
CA GLU A 211 -17.71 -12.42 -6.23
C GLU A 211 -17.06 -13.09 -5.01
N LEU A 212 -15.78 -12.81 -4.75
CA LEU A 212 -15.08 -13.33 -3.58
C LEU A 212 -15.71 -12.84 -2.28
N LYS A 213 -16.13 -11.57 -2.23
CA LYS A 213 -16.86 -11.01 -1.08
C LYS A 213 -18.20 -11.73 -0.87
N LYS A 214 -18.93 -12.08 -1.93
CA LYS A 214 -20.20 -12.83 -1.84
C LYS A 214 -20.01 -14.28 -1.35
N LYS A 215 -18.87 -14.90 -1.66
CA LYS A 215 -18.55 -16.29 -1.28
C LYS A 215 -18.02 -16.43 0.16
N THR A 216 -17.51 -15.35 0.75
CA THR A 216 -16.93 -15.37 2.10
C THR A 216 -18.01 -15.16 3.16
N LEU A 217 -18.04 -15.98 4.22
CA LEU A 217 -18.94 -15.74 5.34
C LEU A 217 -18.45 -14.52 6.13
N SER A 218 -19.18 -13.41 6.04
CA SER A 218 -18.90 -12.18 6.80
C SER A 218 -20.18 -11.52 7.28
N PHE A 219 -20.05 -10.55 8.18
CA PHE A 219 -21.12 -9.68 8.65
C PHE A 219 -21.90 -9.05 7.49
N LYS A 220 -21.18 -8.53 6.49
CA LYS A 220 -21.80 -7.93 5.29
C LYS A 220 -22.62 -8.92 4.47
N THR A 221 -22.34 -10.22 4.60
CA THR A 221 -23.05 -11.28 3.87
C THR A 221 -24.38 -11.64 4.50
N ILE A 222 -24.55 -11.38 5.80
CA ILE A 222 -25.80 -11.58 6.55
C ILE A 222 -26.60 -10.28 6.72
N GLU A 223 -25.97 -9.13 6.50
CA GLU A 223 -26.62 -7.82 6.52
C GLU A 223 -27.77 -7.75 5.51
N GLY A 224 -28.98 -7.48 6.00
CA GLY A 224 -30.20 -7.44 5.18
C GLY A 224 -30.78 -8.80 4.79
N ASP A 225 -30.20 -9.92 5.23
CA ASP A 225 -30.70 -11.27 4.97
C ASP A 225 -31.07 -11.97 6.28
N ASP A 226 -32.33 -11.81 6.68
CA ASP A 226 -32.86 -12.38 7.92
C ASP A 226 -32.84 -13.91 7.91
N LYS A 227 -32.99 -14.54 6.73
CA LYS A 227 -32.92 -16.00 6.59
C LYS A 227 -31.51 -16.50 6.89
N LYS A 228 -30.48 -15.86 6.32
CA LYS A 228 -29.08 -16.19 6.65
C LYS A 228 -28.74 -15.85 8.09
N THR A 229 -29.24 -14.73 8.61
CA THR A 229 -29.04 -14.37 10.02
C THR A 229 -29.58 -15.45 10.94
N LYS A 230 -30.82 -15.89 10.74
CA LYS A 230 -31.43 -16.99 11.51
C LYS A 230 -30.68 -18.30 11.35
N PHE A 231 -30.24 -18.62 10.14
CA PHE A 231 -29.51 -19.85 9.87
C PHE A 231 -28.15 -19.92 10.59
N TYR A 232 -27.38 -18.83 10.55
CA TYR A 232 -26.02 -18.80 11.10
C TYR A 232 -25.97 -18.48 12.59
N THR A 233 -26.79 -17.54 13.06
CA THR A 233 -26.70 -17.00 14.42
C THR A 233 -27.77 -17.54 15.35
N GLY A 234 -28.91 -17.97 14.81
CA GLY A 234 -30.08 -18.34 15.58
C GLY A 234 -31.01 -17.18 15.95
N PHE A 235 -30.64 -15.92 15.68
CA PHE A 235 -31.52 -14.78 15.89
C PHE A 235 -32.57 -14.63 14.79
N PRO A 236 -33.76 -14.07 15.09
CA PRO A 236 -34.86 -14.04 14.13
C PRO A 236 -34.60 -13.12 12.93
N ASN A 237 -33.89 -12.01 13.14
CA ASN A 237 -33.57 -11.02 12.11
C ASN A 237 -32.23 -10.33 12.40
N PHE A 238 -31.70 -9.63 11.40
CA PHE A 238 -30.42 -8.92 11.50
C PHE A 238 -30.45 -7.80 12.55
N LYS A 239 -31.60 -7.18 12.79
CA LYS A 239 -31.73 -6.11 13.80
C LYS A 239 -31.49 -6.63 15.21
N THR A 240 -32.03 -7.80 15.57
CA THR A 240 -31.79 -8.44 16.87
C THR A 240 -30.31 -8.77 17.04
N PHE A 241 -29.68 -9.34 16.01
CA PHE A 241 -28.25 -9.62 16.02
C PHE A 241 -27.41 -8.34 16.22
N HIS A 242 -27.75 -7.26 15.51
CA HIS A 242 -27.05 -5.97 15.63
C HIS A 242 -27.27 -5.32 17.01
N ALA A 243 -28.48 -5.41 17.58
CA ALA A 243 -28.75 -4.92 18.93
C ALA A 243 -27.91 -5.63 20.00
N VAL A 244 -27.82 -6.96 19.91
CA VAL A 244 -26.93 -7.76 20.80
C VAL A 244 -25.48 -7.37 20.59
N PHE A 245 -25.05 -7.14 19.34
CA PHE A 245 -23.70 -6.68 19.05
C PHE A 245 -23.37 -5.35 19.74
N LEU A 246 -24.26 -4.35 19.65
CA LEU A 246 -24.04 -3.05 20.28
C LEU A 246 -23.86 -3.17 21.79
N GLU A 247 -24.70 -3.95 22.45
CA GLU A 247 -24.66 -4.15 23.90
C GLU A 247 -23.44 -4.97 24.37
N THR A 248 -23.00 -5.94 23.57
CA THR A 248 -21.94 -6.89 23.95
C THR A 248 -20.54 -6.41 23.57
N SER A 249 -20.41 -5.63 22.49
CA SER A 249 -19.12 -5.24 21.89
C SER A 249 -18.19 -4.48 22.84
N SER A 250 -18.74 -3.74 23.82
CA SER A 250 -18.02 -2.97 24.82
C SER A 250 -17.42 -3.85 25.92
N LYS A 251 -18.03 -5.02 26.19
CA LYS A 251 -17.63 -5.95 27.25
C LYS A 251 -16.54 -6.93 26.82
N VAL A 252 -16.25 -7.02 25.52
CA VAL A 252 -15.23 -7.92 24.96
C VAL A 252 -13.82 -7.39 25.26
N LYS A 253 -13.13 -8.01 26.21
CA LYS A 253 -11.76 -7.66 26.60
C LYS A 253 -10.74 -8.52 25.86
N ARG A 254 -10.23 -8.04 24.71
CA ARG A 254 -9.19 -8.73 23.95
C ARG A 254 -8.33 -7.81 23.08
N LYS A 255 -7.16 -8.30 22.66
CA LYS A 255 -6.27 -7.59 21.72
C LYS A 255 -6.89 -7.51 20.32
N LYS A 256 -6.72 -6.37 19.63
CA LYS A 256 -7.18 -6.18 18.25
C LYS A 256 -6.67 -7.30 17.33
N THR A 257 -7.55 -7.85 16.50
CA THR A 257 -7.18 -8.82 15.45
C THR A 257 -7.38 -8.23 14.06
N LYS A 258 -7.02 -9.02 13.04
CA LYS A 258 -7.33 -8.74 11.63
C LYS A 258 -8.83 -8.80 11.32
N LEU A 259 -9.59 -9.54 12.12
CA LEU A 259 -11.03 -9.69 11.98
C LEU A 259 -11.77 -8.53 12.64
N SER A 260 -12.90 -8.09 12.05
CA SER A 260 -13.77 -7.06 12.62
C SER A 260 -14.51 -7.61 13.85
N LYS A 261 -14.96 -6.75 14.77
CA LYS A 261 -15.70 -7.20 15.96
C LYS A 261 -17.01 -7.89 15.57
N GLU A 262 -17.62 -7.39 14.51
CA GLU A 262 -18.84 -7.90 13.91
C GLU A 262 -18.68 -9.35 13.42
N ASP A 263 -17.60 -9.61 12.67
CA ASP A 263 -17.27 -10.94 12.18
C ASP A 263 -16.84 -11.89 13.31
N GLU A 264 -16.22 -11.38 14.37
CA GLU A 264 -15.87 -12.17 15.55
C GLU A 264 -17.10 -12.65 16.33
N LEU A 265 -18.11 -11.78 16.49
CA LEU A 265 -19.39 -12.17 17.07
C LEU A 265 -20.06 -13.21 16.18
N LEU A 266 -20.11 -12.98 14.87
CA LEU A 266 -20.67 -13.93 13.91
C LEU A 266 -20.00 -15.30 14.02
N LEU A 267 -18.66 -15.35 14.05
CA LEU A 267 -17.89 -16.58 14.25
C LEU A 267 -18.30 -17.31 15.54
N THR A 268 -18.45 -16.57 16.64
CA THR A 268 -18.82 -17.11 17.94
C THR A 268 -20.24 -17.70 17.91
N LEU A 269 -21.19 -16.99 17.31
CA LEU A 269 -22.58 -17.46 17.19
C LEU A 269 -22.70 -18.66 16.24
N VAL A 270 -21.95 -18.68 15.14
CA VAL A 270 -21.90 -19.84 14.24
C VAL A 270 -21.32 -21.06 14.97
N LYS A 271 -20.30 -20.87 15.81
CA LYS A 271 -19.79 -21.95 16.66
C LYS A 271 -20.86 -22.47 17.61
N LEU A 272 -21.57 -21.58 18.31
CA LEU A 272 -22.62 -21.96 19.27
C LEU A 272 -23.81 -22.67 18.60
N ARG A 273 -24.24 -22.18 17.43
CA ARG A 273 -25.45 -22.68 16.75
C ARG A 273 -25.20 -23.93 15.92
N ARG A 274 -24.10 -23.97 15.16
CA ARG A 274 -23.79 -25.04 14.20
C ARG A 274 -22.78 -26.05 14.73
N ASN A 275 -22.16 -25.77 15.88
CA ASN A 275 -21.13 -26.60 16.50
C ASN A 275 -19.96 -26.97 15.56
N LEU A 276 -19.59 -26.06 14.64
CA LEU A 276 -18.46 -26.29 13.72
C LEU A 276 -17.15 -26.45 14.48
N ALA A 277 -16.21 -27.21 13.95
CA ALA A 277 -14.87 -27.34 14.53
C ALA A 277 -14.13 -25.99 14.50
N MET A 278 -13.24 -25.75 15.48
CA MET A 278 -12.43 -24.51 15.50
C MET A 278 -11.52 -24.41 14.27
N THR A 279 -11.09 -25.54 13.73
CA THR A 279 -10.31 -25.64 12.48
C THR A 279 -11.13 -25.21 11.27
N ASP A 280 -12.40 -25.62 11.17
CA ASP A 280 -13.28 -25.21 10.08
C ASP A 280 -13.52 -23.70 10.08
N LEU A 281 -13.82 -23.14 11.27
CA LEU A 281 -13.97 -21.70 11.44
C LEU A 281 -12.68 -20.94 11.09
N ALA A 282 -11.51 -21.52 11.38
CA ALA A 282 -10.21 -20.93 11.01
C ALA A 282 -10.08 -20.78 9.49
N TYR A 283 -10.48 -21.80 8.72
CA TYR A 283 -10.47 -21.75 7.25
C TYR A 283 -11.50 -20.76 6.71
N ARG A 284 -12.73 -20.78 7.23
CA ARG A 284 -13.82 -19.92 6.73
C ARG A 284 -13.59 -18.43 6.97
N PHE A 285 -12.97 -18.06 8.11
CA PHE A 285 -12.65 -16.68 8.47
C PHE A 285 -11.20 -16.29 8.17
N ASN A 286 -10.41 -17.19 7.56
CA ASN A 286 -9.01 -16.98 7.19
C ASN A 286 -8.15 -16.44 8.35
N ILE A 287 -8.24 -17.10 9.51
CA ILE A 287 -7.46 -16.79 10.72
C ILE A 287 -6.86 -18.07 11.30
N SER A 288 -5.89 -17.97 12.21
CA SER A 288 -5.34 -19.18 12.84
C SER A 288 -6.34 -19.80 13.81
N GLN A 289 -6.33 -21.14 13.94
CA GLN A 289 -7.18 -21.85 14.91
C GLN A 289 -7.01 -21.31 16.34
N SER A 290 -5.79 -20.98 16.75
CA SER A 290 -5.54 -20.36 18.06
C SER A 290 -6.25 -19.02 18.21
N SER A 291 -6.34 -18.23 17.13
CA SER A 291 -7.10 -16.97 17.13
C SER A 291 -8.59 -17.23 17.27
N VAL A 292 -9.15 -18.22 16.56
CA VAL A 292 -10.56 -18.64 16.69
C VAL A 292 -10.88 -18.99 18.14
N THR A 293 -10.05 -19.82 18.79
CA THR A 293 -10.24 -20.22 20.19
C THR A 293 -10.25 -19.01 21.13
N ASN A 294 -9.27 -18.11 20.97
CA ASN A 294 -9.19 -16.90 21.80
C ASN A 294 -10.37 -15.95 21.59
N ILE A 295 -10.82 -15.79 20.34
CA ILE A 295 -11.99 -14.99 19.98
C ILE A 295 -13.24 -15.59 20.63
N PHE A 296 -13.46 -16.89 20.43
CA PHE A 296 -14.62 -17.61 20.94
C PHE A 296 -14.78 -17.46 22.45
N HIS A 297 -13.72 -17.69 23.23
CA HIS A 297 -13.81 -17.57 24.69
C HIS A 297 -14.04 -16.13 25.16
N ALA A 298 -13.36 -15.15 24.57
CA ALA A 298 -13.55 -13.74 24.92
C ALA A 298 -14.99 -13.25 24.64
N TRP A 299 -15.57 -13.69 23.53
CA TRP A 299 -16.95 -13.35 23.19
C TRP A 299 -17.96 -14.17 23.99
N LEU A 300 -17.68 -15.43 24.32
CA LEU A 300 -18.54 -16.24 25.19
C LEU A 300 -18.67 -15.61 26.57
N ASP A 301 -17.57 -15.11 27.15
CA ASP A 301 -17.59 -14.42 28.44
C ASP A 301 -18.41 -13.12 28.39
N ALA A 302 -18.26 -12.33 27.33
CA ALA A 302 -19.01 -11.09 27.13
C ALA A 302 -20.51 -11.34 26.89
N LEU A 303 -20.84 -12.37 26.10
CA LEU A 303 -22.22 -12.80 25.85
C LEU A 303 -22.86 -13.34 27.11
N TYR A 304 -22.14 -14.13 27.90
CA TYR A 304 -22.64 -14.63 29.18
C TYR A 304 -22.94 -13.48 30.16
N ALA A 305 -22.04 -12.49 30.26
CA ALA A 305 -22.26 -11.32 31.12
C ALA A 305 -23.45 -10.47 30.70
N THR A 306 -23.89 -10.56 29.44
CA THR A 306 -24.99 -9.75 28.89
C THR A 306 -26.31 -10.51 28.85
N LEU A 307 -26.30 -11.73 28.31
CA LEU A 307 -27.48 -12.54 28.04
C LEU A 307 -27.70 -13.62 29.10
N GLY A 308 -26.66 -14.00 29.85
CA GLY A 308 -26.75 -15.10 30.82
C GLY A 308 -27.71 -14.82 31.99
N GLY A 309 -28.01 -13.56 32.27
CA GLY A 309 -29.03 -13.15 33.26
C GLY A 309 -30.47 -13.19 32.75
N LEU A 310 -30.70 -13.35 31.44
CA LEU A 310 -32.05 -13.41 30.85
C LEU A 310 -32.71 -14.79 30.99
N VAL A 311 -31.94 -15.81 31.39
CA VAL A 311 -32.43 -17.18 31.56
C VAL A 311 -32.40 -17.52 33.03
N HIS A 312 -33.58 -17.54 33.66
CA HIS A 312 -33.74 -18.09 35.01
C HIS A 312 -33.70 -19.61 34.92
N TRP A 313 -32.62 -20.22 35.41
CA TRP A 313 -32.53 -21.67 35.50
C TRP A 313 -33.15 -22.14 36.82
N PRO A 314 -34.04 -23.16 36.83
CA PRO A 314 -34.55 -23.72 38.07
C PRO A 314 -33.40 -24.31 38.90
N GLU A 315 -33.28 -23.91 40.16
CA GLU A 315 -32.17 -24.27 41.05
C GLU A 315 -32.22 -25.71 41.59
N THR A 316 -32.98 -26.64 41.00
CA THR A 316 -33.24 -27.96 41.60
C THR A 316 -32.81 -29.15 40.75
N ASP A 317 -32.35 -30.18 41.47
CA ASP A 317 -31.54 -31.36 41.13
C ASP A 317 -32.05 -32.31 40.02
N ASP A 318 -33.06 -31.95 39.22
CA ASP A 318 -33.60 -32.82 38.17
C ASP A 318 -33.19 -32.31 36.78
N PHE A 319 -32.05 -32.81 36.28
CA PHE A 319 -31.60 -32.54 34.92
C PHE A 319 -32.42 -33.36 33.92
N GLU A 320 -33.47 -32.78 33.32
CA GLU A 320 -33.92 -33.25 32.02
C GLU A 320 -33.00 -32.69 30.93
N ILE A 321 -32.42 -33.60 30.13
CA ILE A 321 -31.71 -33.25 28.90
C ILE A 321 -32.67 -32.41 28.06
N ILE A 322 -32.36 -31.12 27.84
CA ILE A 322 -33.13 -30.28 26.91
C ILE A 322 -32.97 -30.90 25.51
N LYS A 323 -33.93 -31.75 25.12
CA LYS A 323 -34.04 -32.28 23.77
C LYS A 323 -34.62 -31.19 22.88
N GLY A 324 -33.77 -30.22 22.52
CA GLY A 324 -34.03 -29.22 21.50
C GLY A 324 -33.22 -29.49 20.22
N PRO A 325 -33.42 -28.70 19.15
CA PRO A 325 -32.72 -28.83 17.86
C PRO A 325 -31.24 -28.36 17.93
N LEU A 326 -30.58 -28.55 19.06
CA LEU A 326 -29.20 -28.12 19.32
C LEU A 326 -28.33 -29.34 19.61
N PRO A 327 -27.17 -29.48 18.92
CA PRO A 327 -26.45 -30.74 18.83
C PRO A 327 -25.47 -31.00 19.99
N ILE A 328 -25.70 -30.42 21.18
CA ILE A 328 -24.72 -30.52 22.27
C ILE A 328 -25.37 -31.04 23.55
N ASN A 329 -25.09 -32.31 23.85
CA ASN A 329 -25.41 -32.93 25.13
C ASN A 329 -24.43 -32.39 26.18
N PHE A 330 -24.92 -31.64 27.18
CA PHE A 330 -24.10 -31.17 28.29
C PHE A 330 -24.58 -31.79 29.60
N VAL A 331 -23.65 -32.46 30.30
CA VAL A 331 -23.87 -33.03 31.64
C VAL A 331 -23.07 -32.18 32.64
N LYS A 332 -23.77 -31.54 33.58
CA LYS A 332 -23.15 -30.81 34.70
C LYS A 332 -22.85 -31.80 35.84
N ARG A 333 -21.62 -31.82 36.38
CA ARG A 333 -21.26 -32.70 37.52
C ARG A 333 -21.37 -31.93 38.83
N LYS A 334 -21.80 -32.61 39.91
CA LYS A 334 -21.97 -32.03 41.26
C LYS A 334 -20.69 -31.41 41.87
N SER A 335 -19.51 -31.70 41.31
CA SER A 335 -18.21 -31.19 41.77
C SER A 335 -17.79 -29.84 41.18
N ASP A 336 -18.53 -29.30 40.20
CA ASP A 336 -18.12 -28.07 39.51
C ASP A 336 -18.53 -26.83 40.34
N SER A 337 -17.60 -26.35 41.18
CA SER A 337 -17.78 -25.19 42.07
C SER A 337 -17.70 -23.84 41.35
N GLN A 338 -17.19 -23.81 40.11
CA GLN A 338 -17.09 -22.61 39.28
C GLN A 338 -17.95 -22.74 38.03
N VAL A 339 -18.50 -21.61 37.56
CA VAL A 339 -19.22 -21.53 36.29
C VAL A 339 -18.30 -22.02 35.17
N THR A 340 -18.56 -23.22 34.66
CA THR A 340 -17.73 -23.85 33.64
C THR A 340 -17.97 -23.22 32.28
N CYS A 341 -17.07 -23.47 31.32
CA CYS A 341 -17.28 -23.11 29.92
C CYS A 341 -18.60 -23.71 29.38
N GLY A 342 -18.95 -24.93 29.81
CA GLY A 342 -20.21 -25.59 29.46
C GLY A 342 -21.43 -24.84 29.98
N ASP A 343 -21.41 -24.41 31.25
CA ASP A 343 -22.50 -23.63 31.85
C ASP A 343 -22.74 -22.31 31.09
N LYS A 344 -21.65 -21.61 30.70
CA LYS A 344 -21.75 -20.38 29.91
C LYS A 344 -22.39 -20.63 28.55
N ILE A 345 -21.97 -21.69 27.86
CA ILE A 345 -22.54 -22.08 26.56
C ILE A 345 -24.04 -22.35 26.70
N VAL A 346 -24.44 -23.16 27.69
CA VAL A 346 -25.86 -23.51 27.89
C VAL A 346 -26.70 -22.26 28.14
N ARG A 347 -26.29 -21.37 29.05
CA ARG A 347 -27.06 -20.15 29.37
C ARG A 347 -27.13 -19.19 28.20
N VAL A 348 -26.02 -18.98 27.48
CA VAL A 348 -26.00 -18.10 26.30
C VAL A 348 -26.86 -18.68 25.18
N VAL A 349 -26.77 -19.98 24.90
CA VAL A 349 -27.58 -20.62 23.86
C VAL A 349 -29.06 -20.60 24.23
N ALA A 350 -29.41 -20.88 25.49
CA ALA A 350 -30.79 -20.78 25.96
C ALA A 350 -31.34 -19.35 25.83
N ALA A 351 -30.53 -18.32 26.12
CA ALA A 351 -30.94 -16.94 25.93
C ALA A 351 -31.18 -16.59 24.45
N ILE A 352 -30.34 -17.10 23.55
CA ILE A 352 -30.51 -16.95 22.09
C ILE A 352 -31.77 -17.68 21.60
N VAL A 353 -32.12 -18.83 22.18
CA VAL A 353 -33.35 -19.55 21.83
C VAL A 353 -34.58 -18.84 22.39
N ASN A 354 -34.58 -18.45 23.67
CA ASN A 354 -35.71 -17.76 24.30
C ASN A 354 -36.00 -16.39 23.68
N THR A 355 -34.99 -15.70 23.15
CA THR A 355 -35.20 -14.47 22.36
C THR A 355 -35.92 -14.71 21.03
N ASN A 356 -36.00 -15.95 20.53
CA ASN A 356 -36.88 -16.30 19.41
C ASN A 356 -38.34 -16.46 19.85
N ASP A 357 -38.59 -16.96 21.06
CA ASP A 357 -39.94 -17.21 21.58
C ASP A 357 -40.56 -15.96 22.23
N ALA A 358 -39.75 -15.04 22.76
CA ALA A 358 -40.20 -13.78 23.36
C ALA A 358 -40.51 -12.65 22.35
N ILE A 359 -40.29 -12.89 21.05
CA ILE A 359 -40.51 -11.90 19.96
C ILE A 359 -41.63 -12.36 19.00
N LEU A 360 -42.25 -13.50 19.25
CA LEU A 360 -43.54 -13.91 18.66
C LEU A 360 -44.66 -13.65 19.66
#